data_AF-A0A7X6VUF7-F1
#
_entry.id   AF-A0A7X6VUF7-F1
#
_cell.length_a   1.000
_cell.length_b   1.000
_cell.length_c   1.000
_cell.angle_alpha   90.00
_cell.angle_beta   90.00
_cell.angle_gamma   90.00
#
_symmetry.space_group_name_H-M   'P 1'
#
loop_
_entity.id
_entity.type
_entity.pdbx_description
1 polymer ?
#
loop_
_entity_poly.entity_id
_entity_poly.type
_entity_poly.pdbx_seq_one_letter_code
_entity_poly.pdbx_strand_id
1 'polypeptide(L)'
;MKHILSVSLGSSKRDHAFETEFMGEKFRIERIGTDGDWDKAIQLIKDNDGKVDAFGMGGIDLYINVAGKRYVIEDAKKLVAHAKKSPMVDGSGLKNTLERKCIMDIHNNGVLNLTGKKVLMVCAVDRFGMAEAFAEVGARLTLGDFIYTVGLPIPLHSLKTLKIFGRIAAPFIVKMPFDKLYPTGSQQESIIPKHSKYYYDAEILAGDFNYIRRYLPEKLDGQIIITNTTTQEDMALLKQRGISKVITTTPDMGGRSFGTNVIEALMVSIMGKPIDEIAPEDYYAMLKELDFKPGVVDFGEA
;
A
#
# COMPACT_ATOMS: atom_id res chain seq x y z
N MET A 1 -12.51 -1.15 -24.28
CA MET A 1 -12.24 -0.52 -22.97
C MET A 1 -11.77 -1.63 -22.08
N LYS A 2 -10.55 -1.52 -21.54
CA LYS A 2 -10.01 -2.50 -20.60
C LYS A 2 -10.67 -2.32 -19.23
N HIS A 3 -10.80 -3.40 -18.48
CA HIS A 3 -11.44 -3.43 -17.18
C HIS A 3 -10.51 -4.03 -16.12
N ILE A 4 -10.15 -3.22 -15.14
CA ILE A 4 -9.39 -3.61 -13.96
C ILE A 4 -10.33 -3.69 -12.78
N LEU A 5 -10.42 -4.86 -12.15
CA LEU A 5 -11.29 -5.09 -11.00
C LEU A 5 -10.47 -5.50 -9.77
N SER A 6 -10.41 -4.64 -8.76
CA SER A 6 -9.89 -4.99 -7.45
C SER A 6 -10.98 -5.57 -6.55
N VAL A 7 -10.89 -6.86 -6.25
CA VAL A 7 -11.73 -7.52 -5.24
C VAL A 7 -11.02 -7.43 -3.89
N SER A 8 -11.63 -6.75 -2.93
CA SER A 8 -11.01 -6.42 -1.65
C SER A 8 -11.74 -7.04 -0.46
N LEU A 9 -11.02 -7.74 0.42
CA LEU A 9 -11.54 -8.16 1.73
C LEU A 9 -11.72 -6.98 2.72
N GLY A 10 -11.36 -5.76 2.31
CA GLY A 10 -11.55 -4.55 3.09
C GLY A 10 -12.98 -3.99 2.98
N SER A 11 -13.21 -2.87 3.67
CA SER A 11 -14.53 -2.23 3.70
C SER A 11 -15.07 -1.85 2.32
N SER A 12 -16.37 -2.07 2.12
CA SER A 12 -17.14 -1.62 0.95
C SER A 12 -17.39 -0.10 0.94
N LYS A 13 -17.23 0.60 2.07
CA LYS A 13 -17.31 2.08 2.12
C LYS A 13 -16.24 2.77 1.27
N ARG A 14 -15.16 2.06 0.93
CA ARG A 14 -14.06 2.56 0.09
C ARG A 14 -14.24 2.14 -1.38
N ASP A 15 -15.43 1.69 -1.78
CA ASP A 15 -15.70 1.28 -3.15
C ASP A 15 -15.66 2.47 -4.08
N HIS A 16 -15.10 2.26 -5.27
CA HIS A 16 -14.89 3.33 -6.22
C HIS A 16 -14.76 2.77 -7.62
N ALA A 17 -15.28 3.51 -8.59
CA ALA A 17 -15.11 3.24 -10.01
C ALA A 17 -14.64 4.53 -10.69
N PHE A 18 -13.63 4.42 -11.53
CA PHE A 18 -13.03 5.54 -12.25
C PHE A 18 -12.70 5.12 -13.67
N GLU A 19 -13.08 5.94 -14.65
CA GLU A 19 -12.70 5.75 -16.04
C GLU A 19 -11.58 6.71 -16.41
N THR A 20 -10.56 6.19 -17.09
CA THR A 20 -9.36 6.94 -17.43
C THR A 20 -8.71 6.41 -18.70
N GLU A 21 -7.67 7.07 -19.16
CA GLU A 21 -6.94 6.69 -20.36
C GLU A 21 -5.45 6.65 -20.06
N PHE A 22 -4.81 5.53 -20.39
CA PHE A 22 -3.35 5.38 -20.33
C PHE A 22 -2.86 4.88 -21.68
N MET A 23 -1.82 5.52 -22.21
CA MET A 23 -1.18 5.12 -23.48
C MET A 23 -2.16 4.97 -24.66
N GLY A 24 -3.22 5.79 -24.70
CA GLY A 24 -4.26 5.73 -25.73
C GLY A 24 -5.31 4.62 -25.55
N GLU A 25 -5.22 3.84 -24.47
CA GLU A 25 -6.21 2.82 -24.11
C GLU A 25 -7.12 3.31 -22.98
N LYS A 26 -8.44 3.13 -23.14
CA LYS A 26 -9.43 3.46 -22.11
C LYS A 26 -9.56 2.34 -21.09
N PHE A 27 -9.49 2.69 -19.82
CA PHE A 27 -9.63 1.80 -18.67
C PHE A 27 -10.86 2.17 -17.85
N ARG A 28 -11.60 1.16 -17.42
CA ARG A 28 -12.47 1.21 -16.24
C ARG A 28 -11.73 0.55 -15.08
N ILE A 29 -11.49 1.29 -14.01
CA ILE A 29 -10.83 0.81 -12.80
C ILE A 29 -11.88 0.79 -11.69
N GLU A 30 -12.12 -0.38 -11.12
CA GLU A 30 -13.12 -0.59 -10.09
C GLU A 30 -12.52 -1.29 -8.87
N ARG A 31 -12.89 -0.84 -7.67
CA ARG A 31 -12.59 -1.53 -6.41
C ARG A 31 -13.90 -1.86 -5.71
N ILE A 32 -14.08 -3.14 -5.40
CA ILE A 32 -15.24 -3.66 -4.66
C ILE A 32 -14.77 -4.31 -3.36
N GLY A 33 -15.30 -3.83 -2.24
CA GLY A 33 -15.07 -4.34 -0.90
C GLY A 33 -16.10 -5.42 -0.50
N THR A 34 -15.63 -6.39 0.27
CA THR A 34 -16.48 -7.48 0.77
C THR A 34 -16.61 -7.48 2.29
N ASP A 35 -16.06 -6.49 2.98
CA ASP A 35 -16.19 -6.32 4.44
C ASP A 35 -15.69 -7.54 5.24
N GLY A 36 -14.73 -8.29 4.68
CA GLY A 36 -14.18 -9.52 5.24
C GLY A 36 -14.93 -10.80 4.84
N ASP A 37 -15.99 -10.70 4.03
CA ASP A 37 -16.72 -11.84 3.49
C ASP A 37 -15.92 -12.52 2.35
N TRP A 38 -15.41 -13.71 2.65
CA TRP A 38 -14.65 -14.53 1.72
C TRP A 38 -15.50 -15.14 0.62
N ASP A 39 -16.71 -15.59 0.93
CA ASP A 39 -17.59 -16.22 -0.05
C ASP A 39 -18.03 -15.20 -1.10
N LYS A 40 -18.38 -13.99 -0.67
CA LYS A 40 -18.66 -12.85 -1.55
C LYS A 40 -17.44 -12.51 -2.42
N ALA A 41 -16.23 -12.49 -1.85
CA ALA A 41 -15.01 -12.21 -2.63
C ALA A 41 -14.76 -13.27 -3.70
N ILE A 42 -14.88 -14.54 -3.33
CA ILE A 42 -14.73 -15.68 -4.25
C ILE A 42 -15.79 -15.63 -5.35
N GLN A 43 -17.03 -15.30 -5.01
CA GLN A 43 -18.12 -15.18 -5.97
C GLN A 43 -17.86 -14.06 -6.98
N LEU A 44 -17.44 -12.88 -6.51
CA LEU A 44 -17.05 -11.76 -7.39
C LEU A 44 -15.93 -12.13 -8.35
N ILE A 45 -14.92 -12.87 -7.88
CA ILE A 45 -13.82 -13.35 -8.74
C ILE A 45 -14.37 -14.30 -9.80
N LYS A 46 -15.13 -15.34 -9.41
CA LYS A 46 -15.70 -16.32 -10.35
C LYS A 46 -16.60 -15.68 -11.40
N ASP A 47 -17.42 -14.72 -11.00
CA ASP A 47 -18.38 -14.07 -11.89
C ASP A 47 -17.69 -13.17 -12.93
N ASN A 48 -16.50 -12.68 -12.63
CA ASN A 48 -15.75 -11.76 -13.49
C ASN A 48 -14.52 -12.40 -14.16
N ASP A 49 -14.16 -13.64 -13.82
CA ASP A 49 -13.00 -14.33 -14.40
C ASP A 49 -13.18 -14.56 -15.91
N GLY A 50 -12.24 -14.03 -16.70
CA GLY A 50 -12.32 -13.97 -18.15
C GLY A 50 -13.22 -12.87 -18.72
N LYS A 51 -13.78 -11.98 -17.87
CA LYS A 51 -14.52 -10.77 -18.27
C LYS A 51 -13.77 -9.47 -17.94
N VAL A 52 -12.75 -9.55 -17.09
CA VAL A 52 -11.86 -8.44 -16.74
C VAL A 52 -10.48 -8.70 -17.33
N ASP A 53 -9.73 -7.64 -17.61
CA ASP A 53 -8.36 -7.74 -18.13
C ASP A 53 -7.36 -8.12 -17.04
N ALA A 54 -7.59 -7.68 -15.79
CA ALA A 54 -6.82 -8.11 -14.63
C ALA A 54 -7.57 -7.88 -13.32
N PHE A 55 -7.26 -8.73 -12.34
CA PHE A 55 -7.70 -8.58 -10.96
C PHE A 55 -6.62 -7.99 -10.06
N GLY A 56 -7.04 -7.06 -9.21
CA GLY A 56 -6.28 -6.68 -8.01
C GLY A 56 -6.80 -7.41 -6.78
N MET A 57 -5.91 -8.00 -6.00
CA MET A 57 -6.21 -8.59 -4.70
C MET A 57 -6.09 -7.51 -3.62
N GLY A 58 -7.23 -7.07 -3.09
CA GLY A 58 -7.29 -6.00 -2.10
C GLY A 58 -7.48 -6.49 -0.67
N GLY A 59 -6.90 -5.78 0.29
CA GLY A 59 -7.11 -6.06 1.73
C GLY A 59 -6.41 -7.30 2.25
N ILE A 60 -5.66 -8.02 1.39
CA ILE A 60 -4.75 -9.11 1.72
C ILE A 60 -3.61 -9.10 0.70
N ASP A 61 -2.40 -9.48 1.13
CA ASP A 61 -1.28 -9.69 0.22
C ASP A 61 -1.14 -11.18 -0.10
N LEU A 62 -0.76 -11.51 -1.33
CA LEU A 62 -0.34 -12.86 -1.67
C LEU A 62 1.10 -13.09 -1.24
N TYR A 63 1.94 -12.06 -1.31
CA TYR A 63 3.35 -12.15 -1.04
C TYR A 63 3.85 -11.06 -0.10
N ILE A 64 4.66 -11.48 0.86
CA ILE A 64 5.50 -10.60 1.67
C ILE A 64 6.95 -10.78 1.22
N ASN A 65 7.60 -9.67 0.88
CA ASN A 65 9.00 -9.65 0.48
C ASN A 65 9.86 -9.10 1.62
N VAL A 66 10.63 -9.99 2.27
CA VAL A 66 11.54 -9.59 3.34
C VAL A 66 12.98 -9.84 2.91
N ALA A 67 13.77 -8.77 2.79
CA ALA A 67 15.20 -8.85 2.55
C ALA A 67 15.58 -9.70 1.32
N GLY A 68 14.87 -9.49 0.21
CA GLY A 68 15.07 -10.20 -1.06
C GLY A 68 14.45 -11.61 -1.10
N LYS A 69 13.74 -12.04 -0.05
CA LYS A 69 13.06 -13.34 -0.02
C LYS A 69 11.54 -13.16 0.01
N ARG A 70 10.87 -13.83 -0.92
CA ARG A 70 9.41 -13.87 -1.06
C ARG A 70 8.82 -14.97 -0.17
N TYR A 71 7.76 -14.65 0.55
CA TYR A 71 6.96 -15.58 1.35
C TYR A 71 5.50 -15.48 0.89
N VAL A 72 4.81 -16.62 0.77
CA VAL A 72 3.43 -16.68 0.29
C VAL A 72 2.47 -16.78 1.47
N ILE A 73 1.51 -15.86 1.58
CA ILE A 73 0.43 -15.95 2.57
C ILE A 73 -0.53 -17.07 2.18
N GLU A 74 -0.69 -18.07 3.04
CA GLU A 74 -1.46 -19.28 2.71
C GLU A 74 -2.93 -18.98 2.40
N ASP A 75 -3.56 -18.09 3.17
CA ASP A 75 -4.97 -17.72 2.96
C ASP A 75 -5.21 -17.00 1.62
N ALA A 76 -4.24 -16.23 1.13
CA ALA A 76 -4.35 -15.52 -0.14
C ALA A 76 -4.46 -16.48 -1.35
N LYS A 77 -3.91 -17.69 -1.24
CA LYS A 77 -4.04 -18.73 -2.29
C LYS A 77 -5.48 -19.12 -2.55
N LYS A 78 -6.36 -18.98 -1.56
CA LYS A 78 -7.81 -19.27 -1.70
C LYS A 78 -8.46 -18.36 -2.73
N LEU A 79 -8.06 -17.09 -2.81
CA LEU A 79 -8.58 -16.15 -3.81
C LEU A 79 -8.00 -16.43 -5.21
N VAL A 80 -6.68 -16.59 -5.31
CA VAL A 80 -6.00 -16.81 -6.59
C VAL A 80 -6.50 -18.07 -7.30
N ALA A 81 -6.80 -19.13 -6.55
CA ALA A 81 -7.31 -20.38 -7.12
C ALA A 81 -8.63 -20.22 -7.92
N HIS A 82 -9.35 -19.10 -7.75
CA HIS A 82 -10.60 -18.82 -8.45
C HIS A 82 -10.46 -17.88 -9.65
N ALA A 83 -9.33 -17.20 -9.83
CA ALA A 83 -9.00 -16.42 -11.03
C ALA A 83 -8.19 -17.29 -11.98
N LYS A 84 -8.88 -18.04 -12.86
CA LYS A 84 -8.25 -19.05 -13.73
C LYS A 84 -7.90 -18.51 -15.12
N LYS A 85 -8.61 -17.48 -15.59
CA LYS A 85 -8.46 -16.93 -16.93
C LYS A 85 -7.81 -15.55 -16.90
N SER A 86 -8.32 -14.66 -16.05
CA SER A 86 -7.80 -13.31 -15.91
C SER A 86 -6.63 -13.31 -14.90
N PRO A 87 -5.55 -12.58 -15.17
CA PRO A 87 -4.42 -12.47 -14.24
C PRO A 87 -4.88 -11.85 -12.91
N MET A 88 -4.36 -12.35 -11.79
CA MET A 88 -4.59 -11.80 -10.45
C MET A 88 -3.28 -11.47 -9.77
N VAL A 89 -3.16 -10.23 -9.29
CA VAL A 89 -1.97 -9.69 -8.63
C VAL A 89 -2.32 -9.00 -7.32
N ASP A 90 -1.34 -8.85 -6.42
CA ASP A 90 -1.53 -8.35 -5.05
C ASP A 90 -0.82 -7.03 -4.76
N GLY A 91 -0.13 -6.45 -5.73
CA GLY A 91 0.67 -5.25 -5.60
C GLY A 91 2.12 -5.52 -5.19
N SER A 92 2.50 -6.76 -4.90
CA SER A 92 3.83 -7.09 -4.37
C SER A 92 4.96 -6.77 -5.36
N GLY A 93 4.71 -6.80 -6.67
CA GLY A 93 5.66 -6.33 -7.69
C GLY A 93 5.95 -4.83 -7.61
N LEU A 94 4.98 -4.04 -7.12
CA LEU A 94 5.09 -2.58 -7.01
C LEU A 94 5.59 -2.08 -5.65
N LYS A 95 5.47 -2.87 -4.57
CA LYS A 95 5.94 -2.47 -3.23
C LYS A 95 7.47 -2.23 -3.19
N ASN A 96 8.24 -2.95 -4.01
CA ASN A 96 9.70 -2.77 -4.09
C ASN A 96 10.14 -1.85 -5.25
N THR A 97 9.24 -1.49 -6.16
CA THR A 97 9.53 -0.65 -7.32
C THR A 97 8.89 0.73 -7.19
N LEU A 98 7.56 0.84 -7.34
CA LEU A 98 6.81 2.10 -7.27
C LEU A 98 7.00 2.84 -5.95
N GLU A 99 6.91 2.17 -4.80
CA GLU A 99 7.01 2.84 -3.50
C GLU A 99 8.41 3.38 -3.25
N ARG A 100 9.42 2.60 -3.65
CA ARG A 100 10.83 3.02 -3.64
C ARG A 100 11.05 4.22 -4.58
N LYS A 101 10.55 4.12 -5.81
CA LYS A 101 10.60 5.20 -6.81
C LYS A 101 9.96 6.48 -6.29
N CYS A 102 8.80 6.39 -5.64
CA CYS A 102 8.12 7.54 -5.04
C CYS A 102 9.04 8.29 -4.06
N ILE A 103 9.69 7.58 -3.13
CA ILE A 103 10.62 8.21 -2.16
C ILE A 103 11.82 8.86 -2.86
N MET A 104 12.40 8.18 -3.85
CA MET A 104 13.53 8.72 -4.60
C MET A 104 13.11 9.96 -5.41
N ASP A 105 11.96 9.92 -6.07
CA ASP A 105 11.45 11.00 -6.91
C ASP A 105 11.14 12.25 -6.09
N ILE A 106 10.43 12.12 -4.96
CA ILE A 106 10.10 13.29 -4.13
C ILE A 106 11.35 13.95 -3.56
N HIS A 107 12.40 13.16 -3.27
CA HIS A 107 13.67 13.67 -2.80
C HIS A 107 14.45 14.36 -3.92
N ASN A 108 14.70 13.65 -5.02
CA ASN A 108 15.57 14.10 -6.11
C ASN A 108 14.96 15.25 -6.90
N ASN A 109 13.62 15.30 -7.02
CA ASN A 109 12.92 16.38 -7.73
C ASN A 109 12.62 17.58 -6.82
N GLY A 110 13.08 17.58 -5.56
CA GLY A 110 12.92 18.71 -4.64
C GLY A 110 11.52 18.90 -4.06
N VAL A 111 10.61 17.93 -4.22
CA VAL A 111 9.26 17.97 -3.61
C VAL A 111 9.35 17.97 -2.08
N LEU A 112 10.27 17.17 -1.53
CA LEU A 112 10.54 17.11 -0.10
C LEU A 112 11.97 16.64 0.16
N ASN A 113 12.78 17.46 0.86
CA ASN A 113 14.09 17.02 1.32
C ASN A 113 13.94 16.06 2.52
N LEU A 114 14.32 14.79 2.31
CA LEU A 114 14.21 13.71 3.28
C LEU A 114 15.48 13.50 4.13
N THR A 115 16.60 14.10 3.74
CA THR A 115 17.88 13.90 4.44
C THR A 115 17.79 14.42 5.88
N GLY A 116 18.12 13.56 6.84
CA GLY A 116 18.10 13.86 8.28
C GLY A 116 16.71 13.90 8.92
N LYS A 117 15.62 13.83 8.12
CA LYS A 117 14.23 13.89 8.61
C LYS A 117 13.90 12.66 9.45
N LYS A 118 13.14 12.87 10.54
CA LYS A 118 12.61 11.77 11.35
C LYS A 118 11.39 11.15 10.67
N VAL A 119 11.51 9.89 10.26
CA VAL A 119 10.44 9.15 9.58
C VAL A 119 9.99 8.00 10.48
N LEU A 120 8.70 7.96 10.83
CA LEU A 120 8.07 6.79 11.41
C LEU A 120 7.47 5.94 10.28
N MET A 121 8.07 4.77 10.03
CA MET A 121 7.45 3.73 9.21
C MET A 121 6.57 2.88 10.10
N VAL A 122 5.24 3.02 10.02
CA VAL A 122 4.32 2.33 10.95
C VAL A 122 4.41 0.80 10.84
N CYS A 123 4.64 0.27 9.64
CA CYS A 123 4.96 -1.12 9.35
C CYS A 123 5.95 -1.17 8.18
N ALA A 124 7.22 -1.51 8.45
CA ALA A 124 8.26 -1.53 7.43
C ALA A 124 8.44 -2.90 6.78
N VAL A 125 8.04 -4.00 7.42
CA VAL A 125 8.08 -5.35 6.82
C VAL A 125 7.15 -5.45 5.61
N ASP A 126 5.96 -4.85 5.69
CA ASP A 126 5.01 -4.80 4.58
C ASP A 126 5.54 -3.95 3.41
N ARG A 127 6.26 -2.87 3.71
CA ARG A 127 6.68 -1.83 2.74
C ARG A 127 8.19 -1.66 2.74
N PHE A 128 8.87 -2.78 2.59
CA PHE A 128 10.30 -2.85 2.79
C PHE A 128 11.08 -1.97 1.80
N GLY A 129 10.67 -1.95 0.53
CA GLY A 129 11.28 -1.10 -0.50
C GLY A 129 11.20 0.40 -0.17
N MET A 130 10.08 0.86 0.42
CA MET A 130 9.93 2.23 0.90
C MET A 130 10.90 2.53 2.05
N ALA A 131 11.01 1.63 3.03
CA ALA A 131 11.92 1.78 4.15
C ALA A 131 13.39 1.83 3.70
N GLU A 132 13.78 0.99 2.73
CA GLU A 132 15.12 1.02 2.12
C GLU A 132 15.39 2.34 1.41
N ALA A 133 14.41 2.87 0.68
CA ALA A 133 14.54 4.16 -0.01
C ALA A 133 14.76 5.32 0.97
N PHE A 134 14.00 5.36 2.07
CA PHE A 134 14.20 6.38 3.10
C PHE A 134 15.59 6.31 3.75
N ALA A 135 16.11 5.10 4.02
CA ALA A 135 17.46 4.95 4.54
C ALA A 135 18.52 5.44 3.54
N GLU A 136 18.32 5.17 2.25
CA GLU A 136 19.24 5.56 1.17
C GLU A 136 19.35 7.07 0.99
N VAL A 137 18.23 7.79 1.06
CA VAL A 137 18.21 9.27 1.01
C VAL A 137 18.65 9.94 2.33
N GLY A 138 19.06 9.13 3.32
CA GLY A 138 19.62 9.61 4.59
C GLY A 138 18.57 10.03 5.63
N ALA A 139 17.34 9.52 5.56
CA ALA A 139 16.34 9.77 6.59
C ALA A 139 16.64 8.98 7.88
N ARG A 140 16.19 9.51 9.03
CA ARG A 140 16.30 8.85 10.33
C ARG A 140 15.04 8.04 10.60
N LEU A 141 15.17 6.73 10.45
CA LEU A 141 14.03 5.80 10.55
C LEU A 141 13.73 5.41 11.99
N THR A 142 12.43 5.42 12.32
CA THR A 142 11.82 4.65 13.40
C THR A 142 10.89 3.63 12.75
N LEU A 143 11.19 2.36 12.89
CA LEU A 143 10.43 1.25 12.33
C LEU A 143 9.46 0.74 13.40
N GLY A 144 8.17 0.88 13.11
CA GLY A 144 7.06 0.68 14.01
C GLY A 144 6.57 -0.75 14.14
N ASP A 145 7.21 -1.71 13.47
CA ASP A 145 6.76 -3.10 13.39
C ASP A 145 6.54 -3.73 14.78
N PHE A 146 7.47 -3.56 15.72
CA PHE A 146 7.23 -4.04 17.08
C PHE A 146 6.15 -3.24 17.81
N ILE A 147 6.12 -1.93 17.63
CA ILE A 147 5.21 -1.03 18.33
C ILE A 147 3.75 -1.27 17.94
N TYR A 148 3.48 -1.40 16.65
CA TYR A 148 2.13 -1.39 16.10
C TYR A 148 1.67 -2.78 15.63
N THR A 149 2.60 -3.64 15.18
CA THR A 149 2.26 -4.98 14.66
C THR A 149 2.32 -6.02 15.76
N VAL A 150 3.37 -5.99 16.57
CA VAL A 150 3.53 -6.93 17.71
C VAL A 150 2.90 -6.38 18.99
N GLY A 151 2.82 -5.06 19.15
CA GLY A 151 2.31 -4.40 20.36
C GLY A 151 3.33 -4.22 21.48
N LEU A 152 4.62 -4.32 21.17
CA LEU A 152 5.74 -4.07 22.09
C LEU A 152 6.34 -2.70 21.80
N PRO A 153 6.42 -1.77 22.77
CA PRO A 153 6.85 -0.38 22.55
C PRO A 153 8.36 -0.22 22.34
N ILE A 154 8.99 -1.08 21.54
CA ILE A 154 10.42 -1.15 21.27
C ILE A 154 10.66 -0.61 19.84
N PRO A 155 11.18 0.61 19.67
CA PRO A 155 11.47 1.15 18.35
C PRO A 155 12.69 0.44 17.75
N LEU A 156 12.64 0.16 16.45
CA LEU A 156 13.81 -0.27 15.68
C LEU A 156 14.28 0.88 14.81
N HIS A 157 15.59 1.10 14.75
CA HIS A 157 16.19 2.16 13.92
C HIS A 157 17.09 1.60 12.80
N SER A 158 17.19 0.28 12.69
CA SER A 158 18.07 -0.39 11.73
C SER A 158 17.31 -1.35 10.85
N LEU A 159 17.41 -1.13 9.54
CA LEU A 159 16.91 -2.07 8.54
C LEU A 159 17.60 -3.43 8.66
N LYS A 160 18.88 -3.47 9.07
CA LYS A 160 19.59 -4.75 9.27
C LYS A 160 18.90 -5.59 10.34
N THR A 161 18.53 -4.97 11.46
CA THR A 161 17.80 -5.63 12.54
C THR A 161 16.42 -6.09 12.05
N LEU A 162 15.70 -5.24 11.31
CA LEU A 162 14.41 -5.60 10.73
C LEU A 162 14.51 -6.79 9.75
N LYS A 163 15.53 -6.82 8.89
CA LYS A 163 15.78 -7.94 7.95
C LYS A 163 15.95 -9.26 8.70
N ILE A 164 16.65 -9.26 9.83
CA ILE A 164 16.87 -10.46 10.65
C ILE A 164 15.55 -10.93 11.26
N PHE A 165 14.84 -10.05 11.97
CA PHE A 165 13.57 -10.42 12.61
C PHE A 165 12.51 -10.83 11.61
N GLY A 166 12.38 -10.10 10.49
CA GLY A 166 11.42 -10.43 9.44
C GLY A 166 11.70 -11.79 8.81
N ARG A 167 12.97 -12.18 8.61
CA ARG A 167 13.31 -13.53 8.10
C ARG A 167 12.94 -14.65 9.09
N ILE A 168 13.04 -14.38 10.39
CA ILE A 168 12.68 -15.33 11.44
C ILE A 168 11.16 -15.43 11.57
N ALA A 169 10.44 -14.30 11.54
CA ALA A 169 9.01 -14.25 11.78
C ALA A 169 8.17 -14.62 10.54
N ALA A 170 8.60 -14.26 9.33
CA ALA A 170 7.83 -14.44 8.11
C ALA A 170 7.32 -15.88 7.89
N PRO A 171 8.10 -16.97 8.08
CA PRO A 171 7.61 -18.34 7.94
C PRO A 171 6.41 -18.71 8.83
N PHE A 172 6.26 -18.02 9.96
CA PHE A 172 5.15 -18.22 10.90
C PHE A 172 3.98 -17.32 10.54
N ILE A 173 4.25 -16.04 10.29
CA ILE A 173 3.24 -15.02 9.95
C ILE A 173 2.45 -15.45 8.72
N VAL A 174 3.11 -15.92 7.65
CA VAL A 174 2.42 -16.29 6.40
C VAL A 174 1.51 -17.52 6.51
N LYS A 175 1.59 -18.25 7.63
CA LYS A 175 0.71 -19.39 7.96
C LYS A 175 -0.40 -19.02 8.94
N MET A 176 -0.43 -17.78 9.44
CA MET A 176 -1.49 -17.34 10.34
C MET A 176 -2.78 -17.09 9.57
N PRO A 177 -3.94 -17.34 10.19
CA PRO A 177 -5.23 -16.95 9.64
C PRO A 177 -5.32 -15.46 9.33
N PHE A 178 -6.00 -15.12 8.23
CA PHE A 178 -6.19 -13.77 7.74
C PHE A 178 -6.70 -12.78 8.80
N ASP A 179 -7.68 -13.19 9.61
CA ASP A 179 -8.29 -12.41 10.68
C ASP A 179 -7.30 -12.01 11.79
N LYS A 180 -6.17 -12.73 11.91
CA LYS A 180 -5.08 -12.37 12.83
C LYS A 180 -4.04 -11.44 12.19
N LEU A 181 -3.90 -11.50 10.88
CA LEU A 181 -2.92 -10.70 10.13
C LEU A 181 -3.47 -9.32 9.79
N TYR A 182 -4.76 -9.24 9.47
CA TYR A 182 -5.42 -8.04 8.99
C TYR A 182 -6.67 -7.76 9.83
N PRO A 183 -6.88 -6.51 10.28
CA PRO A 183 -8.15 -6.14 10.89
C PRO A 183 -9.26 -6.26 9.85
N THR A 184 -10.38 -6.89 10.19
CA THR A 184 -11.52 -7.12 9.29
C THR A 184 -12.78 -6.38 9.74
N GLY A 185 -13.66 -6.07 8.77
CA GLY A 185 -14.95 -5.43 9.02
C GLY A 185 -14.84 -4.12 9.81
N SER A 186 -15.67 -3.98 10.85
CA SER A 186 -15.74 -2.78 11.70
C SER A 186 -14.44 -2.46 12.44
N GLN A 187 -13.53 -3.44 12.62
CA GLN A 187 -12.22 -3.18 13.23
C GLN A 187 -11.32 -2.31 12.36
N GLN A 188 -11.58 -2.20 11.05
CA GLN A 188 -10.87 -1.28 10.14
C GLN A 188 -11.26 0.18 10.39
N GLU A 189 -12.45 0.42 10.96
CA GLU A 189 -13.00 1.77 11.13
C GLU A 189 -12.52 2.43 12.42
N SER A 190 -12.21 1.65 13.46
CA SER A 190 -11.78 2.16 14.76
C SER A 190 -10.37 2.75 14.71
N ILE A 191 -10.23 3.99 15.20
CA ILE A 191 -8.95 4.62 15.51
C ILE A 191 -8.66 4.36 16.99
N ILE A 192 -7.53 3.72 17.28
CA ILE A 192 -7.08 3.37 18.62
C ILE A 192 -5.68 3.99 18.81
N PRO A 193 -5.58 5.28 19.20
CA PRO A 193 -4.30 5.97 19.30
C PRO A 193 -3.44 5.35 20.41
N LYS A 194 -2.56 4.41 20.03
CA LYS A 194 -1.60 3.78 20.93
C LYS A 194 -0.20 4.27 20.60
N HIS A 195 0.63 4.40 21.63
CA HIS A 195 2.03 4.82 21.47
C HIS A 195 2.22 6.11 20.65
N SER A 196 1.30 7.07 20.80
CA SER A 196 1.28 8.35 20.07
C SER A 196 2.58 9.15 20.18
N LYS A 197 3.40 8.92 21.21
CA LYS A 197 4.74 9.51 21.35
C LYS A 197 5.61 9.35 20.11
N TYR A 198 5.50 8.24 19.37
CA TYR A 198 6.27 8.02 18.15
C TYR A 198 5.73 8.81 16.96
N TYR A 199 4.41 9.06 16.91
CA TYR A 199 3.82 9.96 15.92
C TYR A 199 4.28 11.40 16.17
N TYR A 200 4.32 11.82 17.44
CA TYR A 200 4.76 13.16 17.83
C TYR A 200 6.25 13.40 17.58
N ASP A 201 7.11 12.40 17.80
CA ASP A 201 8.55 12.54 17.55
C ASP A 201 8.90 12.56 16.06
N ALA A 202 8.03 12.04 15.19
CA ALA A 202 8.24 12.00 13.76
C ALA A 202 7.89 13.32 13.06
N GLU A 203 8.66 13.67 12.03
CA GLU A 203 8.31 14.74 11.07
C GLU A 203 7.48 14.17 9.91
N ILE A 204 7.72 12.91 9.55
CA ILE A 204 7.03 12.19 8.49
C ILE A 204 6.47 10.88 9.04
N LEU A 205 5.19 10.62 8.77
CA LEU A 205 4.51 9.35 9.01
C LEU A 205 4.37 8.60 7.69
N ALA A 206 4.89 7.38 7.61
CA ALA A 206 4.95 6.64 6.35
C ALA A 206 4.50 5.18 6.48
N GLY A 207 3.91 4.65 5.41
CA GLY A 207 3.44 3.26 5.31
C GLY A 207 2.01 3.12 4.81
N ASP A 208 1.36 2.01 5.15
CA ASP A 208 -0.03 1.74 4.76
C ASP A 208 -0.98 2.72 5.46
N PHE A 209 -1.87 3.35 4.70
CA PHE A 209 -2.74 4.39 5.24
C PHE A 209 -3.70 3.85 6.30
N ASN A 210 -4.30 2.68 6.11
CA ASN A 210 -5.20 2.12 7.11
C ASN A 210 -4.45 1.86 8.42
N TYR A 211 -3.18 1.51 8.32
CA TYR A 211 -2.31 1.31 9.46
C TYR A 211 -1.91 2.62 10.15
N ILE A 212 -1.57 3.66 9.38
CA ILE A 212 -1.34 5.02 9.89
C ILE A 212 -2.61 5.51 10.61
N ARG A 213 -3.78 5.38 9.96
CA ARG A 213 -5.09 5.80 10.46
C ARG A 213 -5.46 5.09 11.76
N ARG A 214 -5.21 3.78 11.86
CA ARG A 214 -5.53 2.97 13.05
C ARG A 214 -4.93 3.53 14.33
N TYR A 215 -3.73 4.11 14.28
CA TYR A 215 -3.04 4.65 15.45
C TYR A 215 -2.92 6.18 15.44
N LEU A 216 -3.66 6.86 14.56
CA LEU A 216 -3.57 8.30 14.36
C LEU A 216 -4.04 9.10 15.59
N PRO A 217 -3.17 9.93 16.20
CA PRO A 217 -3.55 10.79 17.33
C PRO A 217 -4.58 11.87 16.95
N GLU A 218 -5.31 12.39 17.93
CA GLU A 218 -6.34 13.44 17.72
C GLU A 218 -5.80 14.78 17.23
N LYS A 219 -4.56 15.10 17.60
CA LYS A 219 -3.89 16.32 17.20
C LYS A 219 -2.43 16.03 16.88
N LEU A 220 -2.02 16.48 15.71
CA LEU A 220 -0.66 16.49 15.18
C LEU A 220 -0.26 17.95 14.92
N ASP A 221 1.03 18.16 14.68
CA ASP A 221 1.68 19.47 14.61
C ASP A 221 2.37 19.65 13.26
N GLY A 222 1.59 19.52 12.18
CA GLY A 222 2.09 19.73 10.83
C GLY A 222 2.96 18.61 10.29
N GLN A 223 2.91 17.39 10.86
CA GLN A 223 3.55 16.22 10.26
C GLN A 223 3.11 16.02 8.81
N ILE A 224 3.99 15.40 8.02
CA ILE A 224 3.74 15.00 6.64
C ILE A 224 3.36 13.52 6.61
N ILE A 225 2.40 13.14 5.78
CA ILE A 225 2.08 11.72 5.52
C ILE A 225 2.61 11.31 4.14
N ILE A 226 3.26 10.14 4.08
CA ILE A 226 3.66 9.49 2.83
C ILE A 226 3.05 8.08 2.80
N THR A 227 2.08 7.82 1.93
CA THR A 227 1.26 6.60 2.03
C THR A 227 0.83 6.03 0.68
N ASN A 228 0.20 4.86 0.69
CA ASN A 228 -0.26 4.16 -0.52
C ASN A 228 -1.59 4.67 -1.06
N THR A 229 -2.60 4.78 -0.20
CA THR A 229 -3.97 5.06 -0.64
C THR A 229 -4.68 6.01 0.31
N THR A 230 -5.49 6.89 -0.23
CA THR A 230 -6.38 7.82 0.49
C THR A 230 -7.72 7.91 -0.23
N THR A 231 -8.78 8.20 0.51
CA THR A 231 -10.08 8.68 0.00
C THR A 231 -10.29 10.15 0.36
N GLN A 232 -11.38 10.76 -0.12
CA GLN A 232 -11.76 12.11 0.29
C GLN A 232 -12.00 12.22 1.79
N GLU A 233 -12.64 11.22 2.42
CA GLU A 233 -12.84 11.23 3.88
C GLU A 233 -11.52 11.12 4.63
N ASP A 234 -10.58 10.32 4.11
CA ASP A 234 -9.23 10.21 4.67
C ASP A 234 -8.53 11.59 4.64
N MET A 235 -8.59 12.30 3.52
CA MET A 235 -7.99 13.63 3.38
C MET A 235 -8.62 14.66 4.34
N ALA A 236 -9.94 14.64 4.49
CA ALA A 236 -10.64 15.50 5.44
C ALA A 236 -10.24 15.21 6.90
N LEU A 237 -10.15 13.93 7.27
CA LEU A 237 -9.66 13.49 8.58
C LEU A 237 -8.24 13.99 8.82
N LEU A 238 -7.32 13.78 7.87
CA LEU A 238 -5.92 14.17 8.03
C LEU A 238 -5.77 15.69 8.21
N LYS A 239 -6.51 16.48 7.44
CA LYS A 239 -6.56 17.94 7.60
C LYS A 239 -7.05 18.33 9.00
N GLN A 240 -8.13 17.70 9.48
CA GLN A 240 -8.65 17.93 10.83
C GLN A 240 -7.63 17.58 11.93
N ARG A 241 -6.82 16.53 11.72
CA ARG A 241 -5.78 16.11 12.68
C ARG A 241 -4.55 17.01 12.67
N GLY A 242 -4.43 17.99 11.77
CA GLY A 242 -3.31 18.92 11.71
C GLY A 242 -2.13 18.44 10.87
N ILE A 243 -2.35 17.54 9.91
CA ILE A 243 -1.35 17.19 8.89
C ILE A 243 -1.13 18.37 7.95
N SER A 244 0.12 18.62 7.57
CA SER A 244 0.47 19.75 6.67
C SER A 244 0.50 19.36 5.20
N LYS A 245 0.85 18.10 4.90
CA LYS A 245 1.03 17.60 3.53
C LYS A 245 0.77 16.10 3.49
N VAL A 246 0.15 15.65 2.40
CA VAL A 246 -0.04 14.22 2.10
C VAL A 246 0.58 13.93 0.74
N ILE A 247 1.45 12.92 0.71
CA ILE A 247 2.04 12.37 -0.50
C ILE A 247 1.55 10.95 -0.67
N THR A 248 0.96 10.62 -1.81
CA THR A 248 0.53 9.27 -2.15
C THR A 248 1.46 8.65 -3.20
N THR A 249 1.73 7.35 -3.09
CA THR A 249 2.61 6.64 -4.04
C THR A 249 2.03 6.59 -5.46
N THR A 250 0.73 6.85 -5.61
CA THR A 250 0.03 6.97 -6.89
C THR A 250 -0.59 8.37 -7.01
N PRO A 251 -0.90 8.86 -8.22
CA PRO A 251 -1.65 10.09 -8.40
C PRO A 251 -3.10 9.92 -7.92
N ASP A 252 -3.81 11.05 -7.86
CA ASP A 252 -5.26 11.07 -7.68
C ASP A 252 -5.96 10.55 -8.95
N MET A 253 -6.93 9.66 -8.77
CA MET A 253 -7.70 9.00 -9.82
C MET A 253 -9.18 9.10 -9.51
N GLY A 254 -9.72 10.32 -9.52
CA GLY A 254 -11.13 10.58 -9.27
C GLY A 254 -11.45 10.88 -7.81
N GLY A 255 -10.57 11.59 -7.11
CA GLY A 255 -10.72 11.96 -5.70
C GLY A 255 -10.22 10.88 -4.73
N ARG A 256 -9.44 9.91 -5.21
CA ARG A 256 -8.75 8.92 -4.39
C ARG A 256 -7.46 8.45 -5.04
N SER A 257 -6.57 7.87 -4.24
CA SER A 257 -5.47 7.05 -4.73
C SER A 257 -5.80 5.56 -4.63
N PHE A 258 -5.33 4.79 -5.61
CA PHE A 258 -5.50 3.35 -5.67
C PHE A 258 -4.26 2.60 -5.17
N GLY A 259 -4.47 1.42 -4.61
CA GLY A 259 -3.38 0.62 -4.03
C GLY A 259 -2.50 -0.01 -5.11
N THR A 260 -1.34 -0.50 -4.68
CA THR A 260 -0.39 -1.18 -5.57
C THR A 260 -1.01 -2.38 -6.30
N ASN A 261 -1.98 -3.09 -5.73
CA ASN A 261 -2.67 -4.18 -6.43
C ASN A 261 -3.43 -3.71 -7.70
N VAL A 262 -4.06 -2.53 -7.66
CA VAL A 262 -4.79 -1.97 -8.80
C VAL A 262 -3.80 -1.49 -9.85
N ILE A 263 -2.75 -0.77 -9.41
CA ILE A 263 -1.74 -0.24 -10.34
C ILE A 263 -0.96 -1.39 -10.99
N GLU A 264 -0.67 -2.46 -10.24
CA GLU A 264 -0.02 -3.65 -10.80
C GLU A 264 -0.94 -4.33 -11.80
N ALA A 265 -2.23 -4.51 -11.48
CA ALA A 265 -3.20 -5.10 -12.40
C ALA A 265 -3.32 -4.30 -13.70
N LEU A 266 -3.32 -2.96 -13.60
CA LEU A 266 -3.29 -2.07 -14.75
C LEU A 266 -2.03 -2.31 -15.61
N MET A 267 -0.85 -2.33 -15.00
CA MET A 267 0.40 -2.56 -15.73
C MET A 267 0.45 -3.96 -16.36
N VAL A 268 0.01 -5.00 -15.65
CA VAL A 268 -0.06 -6.37 -16.17
C VAL A 268 -0.98 -6.45 -17.39
N SER A 269 -2.13 -5.76 -17.34
CA SER A 269 -3.06 -5.71 -18.47
C SER A 269 -2.50 -4.97 -19.70
N ILE A 270 -1.57 -4.03 -19.50
CA ILE A 270 -0.89 -3.30 -20.58
C ILE A 270 0.24 -4.16 -21.15
N MET A 271 1.06 -4.76 -20.28
CA MET A 271 2.20 -5.58 -20.70
C MET A 271 1.77 -6.81 -21.50
N GLY A 272 0.63 -7.41 -21.17
CA GLY A 272 0.13 -8.61 -21.86
C GLY A 272 1.06 -9.83 -21.74
N LYS A 273 1.95 -9.83 -20.74
CA LYS A 273 2.87 -10.93 -20.43
C LYS A 273 2.28 -11.86 -19.36
N PRO A 274 2.60 -13.17 -19.36
CA PRO A 274 2.34 -14.04 -18.23
C PRO A 274 2.95 -13.48 -16.94
N ILE A 275 2.22 -13.53 -15.82
CA ILE A 275 2.65 -12.91 -14.54
C ILE A 275 4.01 -13.45 -14.09
N ASP A 276 4.28 -14.73 -14.30
CA ASP A 276 5.51 -15.41 -13.93
C ASP A 276 6.72 -15.03 -14.79
N GLU A 277 6.49 -14.36 -15.92
CA GLU A 277 7.54 -13.81 -16.80
C GLU A 277 7.81 -12.31 -16.56
N ILE A 278 7.03 -11.64 -15.69
CA ILE A 278 7.21 -10.22 -15.40
C ILE A 278 8.31 -10.02 -14.36
N ALA A 279 9.37 -9.32 -14.76
CA ALA A 279 10.49 -8.98 -13.91
C ALA A 279 10.34 -7.58 -13.27
N PRO A 280 11.05 -7.27 -12.17
CA PRO A 280 11.08 -5.92 -11.59
C PRO A 280 11.41 -4.80 -12.60
N GLU A 281 12.29 -5.09 -13.57
CA GLU A 281 12.70 -4.17 -14.62
C GLU A 281 11.54 -3.81 -15.56
N ASP A 282 10.62 -4.74 -15.83
CA ASP A 282 9.42 -4.48 -16.62
C ASP A 282 8.52 -3.46 -15.91
N TYR A 283 8.34 -3.58 -14.60
CA TYR A 283 7.58 -2.59 -13.82
C TYR A 283 8.25 -1.21 -13.84
N TYR A 284 9.58 -1.13 -13.73
CA TYR A 284 10.28 0.15 -13.83
C TYR A 284 10.15 0.80 -15.21
N ALA A 285 10.22 0.00 -16.29
CA ALA A 285 9.99 0.48 -17.64
C ALA A 285 8.55 1.02 -17.79
N MET A 286 7.56 0.25 -17.34
CA MET A 286 6.15 0.65 -17.41
C MET A 286 5.85 1.90 -16.57
N LEU A 287 6.40 2.00 -15.36
CA LEU A 287 6.28 3.19 -14.50
C LEU A 287 6.81 4.46 -15.16
N LYS A 288 7.87 4.32 -15.98
CA LYS A 288 8.45 5.43 -16.74
C LYS A 288 7.57 5.81 -17.92
N GLU A 289 7.04 4.83 -18.66
CA GLU A 289 6.14 5.07 -19.80
C GLU A 289 4.82 5.73 -19.38
N LEU A 290 4.26 5.32 -18.24
CA LEU A 290 3.03 5.88 -17.68
C LEU A 290 3.22 7.28 -17.06
N ASP A 291 4.45 7.80 -16.97
CA ASP A 291 4.82 9.03 -16.22
C ASP A 291 4.14 9.13 -14.86
N PHE A 292 4.13 8.02 -14.12
CA PHE A 292 3.37 7.90 -12.89
C PHE A 292 4.03 8.71 -11.78
N LYS A 293 3.44 9.87 -11.47
CA LYS A 293 3.92 10.79 -10.43
C LYS A 293 3.23 10.51 -9.10
N PRO A 294 3.94 10.70 -7.97
CA PRO A 294 3.31 10.74 -6.66
C PRO A 294 2.20 11.79 -6.63
N GLY A 295 1.08 11.48 -5.98
CA GLY A 295 0.09 12.49 -5.62
C GLY A 295 0.66 13.37 -4.52
N VAL A 296 0.47 14.69 -4.62
CA VAL A 296 0.93 15.66 -3.61
C VAL A 296 -0.20 16.60 -3.31
N VAL A 297 -0.58 16.69 -2.03
CA VAL A 297 -1.59 17.63 -1.55
C VAL A 297 -1.03 18.37 -0.34
N ASP A 298 -0.91 19.68 -0.49
CA ASP A 298 -0.56 20.62 0.58
C ASP A 298 -1.84 21.07 1.31
N PHE A 299 -1.83 20.99 2.64
CA PHE A 299 -2.89 21.51 3.50
C PHE A 299 -2.55 22.86 4.15
N GLY A 300 -1.30 23.33 4.05
CA GLY A 300 -0.92 24.73 4.34
C GLY A 300 -0.91 25.53 3.02
N GLU A 301 -1.46 26.73 2.92
CA GLU A 301 -1.88 27.75 3.90
C GLU A 301 -3.41 27.96 3.94
N ALA A 302 -3.92 28.45 5.07
CA ALA A 302 -5.10 29.31 5.16
C ALA A 302 -4.69 30.61 5.86
#